data_AF-A0A3C1FKF0-F1
#
_entry.id   AF-A0A3C1FKF0-F1
#
_cell.length_a   1.000
_cell.length_b   1.000
_cell.length_c   1.000
_cell.angle_alpha   90.00
_cell.angle_beta   90.00
_cell.angle_gamma   90.00
#
_symmetry.space_group_name_H-M   'P 1'
#
loop_
_entity.id
_entity.type
_entity.pdbx_description
1 polymer ?
#
loop_
_entity_poly.entity_id
_entity_poly.type
_entity_poly.pdbx_seq_one_letter_code
_entity_poly.pdbx_strand_id
1 'polypeptide(L)' 'MIDGQEVLEDWIDYNGHMNVAFYVLAFDRALDRVFDRIGIGVDYVARTNNSIFVLQNHVSYMNELKLGDPVS' A
#
# COMPACT_ATOMS: atom_id res chain seq x y z
N MET A 1 -2.05 -15.48 2.92
CA MET A 1 -2.71 -14.67 3.96
C MET A 1 -1.72 -13.61 4.36
N ILE A 2 -2.06 -12.34 4.17
CA ILE A 2 -1.20 -11.21 4.50
C ILE A 2 -1.46 -10.92 5.98
N ASP A 3 -0.61 -11.43 6.87
CA ASP A 3 -0.75 -11.11 8.29
C ASP A 3 -0.20 -9.69 8.57
N GLY A 4 -0.98 -8.92 9.32
CA GLY A 4 -0.47 -7.94 10.29
C GLY A 4 -0.24 -6.50 9.81
N GLN A 5 -1.06 -5.96 8.90
CA GLN A 5 -1.15 -4.51 8.77
C GLN A 5 -2.47 -4.01 9.35
N GLU A 6 -2.37 -2.98 10.18
CA GLU A 6 -3.48 -2.26 10.79
C GLU A 6 -3.32 -0.77 10.44
N VAL A 7 -4.41 -0.01 10.53
CA VAL A 7 -4.34 1.45 10.36
C VAL A 7 -3.51 2.06 11.47
N LEU A 8 -2.47 2.80 11.08
CA LEU A 8 -1.53 3.45 12.02
C LEU A 8 -2.09 4.79 12.51
N GLU A 9 -1.62 5.26 13.67
CA GLU A 9 -2.01 6.56 14.24
C GLU A 9 -1.72 7.71 13.26
N ASP A 10 -0.52 7.72 12.66
CA ASP A 10 -0.12 8.71 11.66
C ASP A 10 -0.97 8.67 10.38
N TRP A 11 -1.82 7.66 10.21
CA TRP A 11 -2.71 7.53 9.05
C TRP A 11 -4.06 8.19 9.26
N ILE A 12 -4.40 8.58 10.49
CA ILE A 12 -5.68 9.17 10.84
C ILE A 12 -5.68 10.67 10.52
N ASP A 13 -6.70 11.12 9.80
CA ASP A 13 -6.91 12.53 9.53
C ASP A 13 -7.74 13.22 10.63
N TYR A 14 -7.97 14.53 10.48
CA TYR A 14 -8.76 15.31 11.44
C TYR A 14 -10.24 14.90 11.52
N ASN A 15 -10.74 14.05 10.61
CA ASN A 15 -12.09 13.49 10.65
C ASN A 15 -12.16 12.21 11.50
N GLY A 16 -11.03 11.70 12.00
CA GLY A 16 -10.97 10.51 12.83
C GLY A 16 -10.95 9.19 12.05
N HIS A 17 -10.71 9.24 10.74
CA HIS A 17 -10.61 8.07 9.87
C HIS A 17 -9.31 8.09 9.06
N MET A 18 -8.98 6.97 8.45
CA MET A 18 -7.81 6.85 7.60
C MET A 18 -7.85 7.87 6.46
N ASN A 19 -6.80 8.67 6.33
CA ASN A 19 -6.68 9.63 5.23
C ASN A 19 -6.61 8.88 3.89
N VAL A 20 -7.29 9.44 2.88
CA VAL A 20 -7.35 8.87 1.52
C VAL A 20 -5.98 8.56 0.90
N ALA A 21 -4.93 9.34 1.22
CA ALA A 21 -3.58 9.09 0.71
C ALA A 21 -2.99 7.76 1.22
N PHE A 22 -3.30 7.37 2.46
CA PHE A 22 -2.73 6.17 3.05
C PHE A 22 -3.36 4.87 2.51
N TYR A 23 -4.55 4.94 1.90
CA TYR A 23 -5.09 3.78 1.18
C TYR A 23 -4.18 3.44 -0.01
N VAL A 24 -3.77 4.45 -0.78
CA VAL A 24 -2.85 4.25 -1.91
C VAL A 24 -1.49 3.76 -1.42
N LEU A 25 -0.96 4.32 -0.32
CA LEU A 25 0.30 3.85 0.26
C LEU A 25 0.23 2.39 0.73
N ALA A 26 -0.89 1.99 1.36
CA ALA A 26 -1.08 0.61 1.80
C ALA A 26 -1.09 -0.35 0.59
N PHE A 27 -1.79 0.02 -0.48
CA PHE A 27 -1.78 -0.75 -1.73
C PHE A 27 -0.40 -0.79 -2.39
N ASP A 28 0.35 0.32 -2.41
CA ASP A 28 1.70 0.40 -2.95
C ASP A 28 2.67 -0.53 -2.22
N ARG A 29 2.64 -0.52 -0.87
CA ARG A 29 3.42 -1.46 -0.04
C ARG A 29 3.03 -2.92 -0.24
N ALA A 30 1.76 -3.19 -0.55
CA ALA A 30 1.32 -4.54 -0.90
C ALA A 30 1.86 -4.96 -2.28
N LEU A 31 1.91 -4.04 -3.25
CA LEU A 31 2.49 -4.27 -4.58
C LEU A 31 3.99 -4.58 -4.52
N ASP A 32 4.76 -3.91 -3.65
CA ASP A 32 6.18 -4.23 -3.44
C ASP A 32 6.40 -5.72 -3.15
N ARG A 33 5.59 -6.30 -2.26
CA ARG A 33 5.66 -7.74 -1.94
C ARG A 33 5.31 -8.62 -3.13
N VAL A 34 4.39 -8.19 -3.99
CA VAL A 34 4.06 -8.89 -5.24
C VAL A 34 5.26 -8.82 -6.18
N PHE A 35 5.83 -7.64 -6.40
CA PHE A 35 6.99 -7.44 -7.27
C PHE A 35 8.19 -8.27 -6.83
N ASP A 36 8.49 -8.30 -5.53
CA ASP A 36 9.53 -9.16 -4.97
C ASP A 36 9.24 -10.64 -5.28
N ARG A 37 7.98 -11.09 -5.10
CA ARG A 37 7.57 -12.47 -5.35
C ARG A 37 7.73 -12.89 -6.81
N ILE A 38 7.46 -12.00 -7.77
CA ILE A 38 7.59 -12.27 -9.20
C ILE A 38 8.96 -11.85 -9.77
N GLY A 39 9.91 -11.48 -8.91
CA GLY A 39 11.31 -11.24 -9.27
C GLY A 39 11.56 -9.92 -10.01
N ILE A 40 10.66 -8.95 -9.86
CA ILE A 40 10.78 -7.59 -10.44
C ILE A 40 10.81 -6.48 -9.36
N GLY A 41 11.03 -6.84 -8.09
CA GLY A 41 11.18 -5.91 -6.97
C GLY A 41 12.57 -5.29 -6.85
N VAL A 42 12.99 -4.96 -5.62
CA VAL A 42 14.20 -4.12 -5.39
C VAL A 42 15.48 -4.75 -5.97
N ASP A 43 15.62 -6.07 -5.85
CA ASP A 43 16.77 -6.81 -6.38
C ASP A 43 16.84 -6.78 -7.91
N TYR A 44 15.70 -6.70 -8.59
CA TYR A 44 15.63 -6.58 -10.04
C TYR A 44 16.10 -5.20 -10.50
N VAL A 45 15.68 -4.14 -9.80
CA VAL A 45 16.13 -2.76 -10.08
C VAL A 45 17.64 -2.67 -9.93
N ALA A 46 18.19 -3.18 -8.82
CA ALA A 46 19.63 -3.16 -8.56
C ALA A 46 20.45 -3.94 -9.61
N ARG A 47 19.93 -5.08 -10.09
CA ARG A 47 20.63 -5.95 -11.04
C ARG A 47 20.56 -5.48 -12.49
N THR A 48 19.47 -4.79 -12.87
CA THR A 48 19.16 -4.52 -14.29
C THR A 48 19.11 -3.04 -14.65
N ASN A 49 19.06 -2.14 -13.66
CA ASN A 49 18.80 -0.72 -13.85
C ASN A 49 17.46 -0.43 -14.58
N ASN A 50 16.51 -1.37 -14.50
CA ASN A 50 15.14 -1.21 -14.98
C ASN A 50 14.18 -1.13 -13.79
N SER A 51 13.09 -0.38 -13.93
CA SER A 51 12.08 -0.23 -12.87
C SER A 51 10.66 -0.27 -13.45
N ILE A 52 9.67 -0.23 -12.56
CA ILE A 52 8.25 -0.23 -12.84
C ILE A 52 7.70 1.16 -12.52
N PHE A 53 6.77 1.63 -13.35
CA PHE A 53 6.03 2.87 -13.10
C PHE A 53 4.53 2.59 -13.11
N VAL A 54 3.81 3.14 -12.14
CA VAL A 54 2.35 3.14 -12.12
C VAL A 54 1.87 4.26 -13.05
N LEU A 55 1.29 3.90 -14.19
CA LEU A 55 0.76 4.86 -15.15
C LEU A 55 -0.58 5.46 -14.69
N GLN A 56 -1.43 4.63 -14.08
CA GLN A 56 -2.76 5.02 -13.63
C GLN A 56 -3.20 4.12 -12.48
N ASN A 57 -3.90 4.71 -11.50
CA ASN A 57 -4.66 4.00 -10.49
C ASN A 57 -6.13 4.47 -10.49
N HIS A 58 -7.03 3.61 -10.03
CA HIS A 58 -8.42 3.95 -9.76
C HIS A 58 -8.77 3.42 -8.38
N VAL A 59 -9.26 4.30 -7.51
CA VAL A 59 -9.57 3.96 -6.12
C VAL A 59 -11.01 4.36 -5.82
N SER A 60 -11.75 3.45 -5.19
CA SER A 60 -13.09 3.70 -4.69
C SER A 60 -13.11 3.42 -3.19
N TYR A 61 -13.57 4.39 -2.41
CA TYR A 61 -13.63 4.30 -0.95
C TYR A 61 -15.02 3.82 -0.54
N MET A 62 -15.14 2.53 -0.24
CA MET A 62 -16.43 1.89 0.03
C MET A 62 -16.80 1.93 1.51
N ASN A 63 -15.82 1.86 2.41
CA ASN A 63 -16.00 1.92 3.85
C ASN A 63 -14.83 2.69 4.49
N GLU A 64 -15.11 3.41 5.57
CA GLU A 64 -14.09 4.04 6.40
C GLU A 64 -13.29 2.99 7.17
N LEU A 65 -12.01 3.28 7.43
CA LEU A 65 -11.18 2.53 8.37
C LEU A 65 -10.75 3.45 9.52
N LYS A 66 -10.70 2.89 10.72
CA LYS A 66 -10.33 3.54 11.99
C LYS A 66 -9.00 3.02 12.49
N LEU A 67 -8.42 3.75 13.45
CA LEU A 67 -7.18 3.36 14.12
C LEU A 67 -7.26 1.91 14.62
N GLY A 68 -6.27 1.10 14.25
CA GLY A 68 -6.20 -0.31 14.63
C GLY A 68 -7.08 -1.26 13.81
N ASP A 69 -7.90 -0.76 12.87
CA ASP A 69 -8.64 -1.65 11.98
C ASP A 69 -7.65 -2.44 11.11
N PRO A 70 -7.91 -3.74 10.86
CA PRO A 70 -7.06 -4.55 10.01
C PRO A 70 -7.15 -4.08 8.55
N VAL A 71 -6.00 -4.09 7.87
CA VAL A 71 -5.86 -3.85 6.43
C VAL A 71 -5.40 -5.15 5.77
N SER A 72 -6.27 -5.74 4.95
CA SER A 72 -6.07 -7.06 4.33
C SER A 72 -6.44 -7.10 2.87
#